data_AF-A0A544Z7U0-F1
#
_entry.id   AF-A0A544Z7U0-F1
#
_cell.length_a   1.000
_cell.length_b   1.000
_cell.length_c   1.000
_cell.angle_alpha   90.00
_cell.angle_beta   90.00
_cell.angle_gamma   90.00
#
_symmetry.space_group_name_H-M   'P 1'
#
loop_
_entity.id
_entity.type
_entity.pdbx_description
1 polymer ?
#
loop_
_entity_poly.entity_id
_entity_poly.type
_entity_poly.pdbx_seq_one_letter_code
_entity_poly.pdbx_strand_id
1 'polypeptide(L)' 'MQTVPALVAAGAGVAFVPAGAARIAPPTVTITPIDHPAAVWRIGVVWSGARRTAVIRNFLEVVRDIRAV' A
#
# COMPACT_ATOMS: atom_id res chain seq x y z
N MET A 1 0.67 14.11 4.86
CA MET A 1 2.10 14.22 5.25
C MET A 1 2.80 12.94 4.85
N GLN A 2 3.78 12.99 3.93
CA GLN A 2 4.62 11.86 3.53
C GLN A 2 6.04 12.06 4.07
N THR A 3 6.29 11.70 5.32
CA THR A 3 7.54 12.07 6.00
C THR A 3 8.73 11.23 5.53
N VAL A 4 8.54 9.94 5.25
CA VAL A 4 9.64 9.03 4.90
C VAL A 4 10.24 9.31 3.52
N PRO A 5 9.47 9.44 2.41
CA PRO A 5 10.05 9.74 1.10
C PRO A 5 10.74 11.10 1.03
N ALA A 6 10.23 12.10 1.77
CA ALA A 6 10.82 13.43 1.83
C ALA A 6 12.22 13.41 2.49
N LEU A 7 12.41 12.61 3.54
CA LEU A 7 13.73 12.44 4.18
C LEU A 7 14.72 11.71 3.28
N VAL A 8 14.26 10.70 2.51
CA VAL A 8 15.09 10.04 1.49
C VAL A 8 15.51 11.04 0.41
N ALA A 9 14.57 11.87 -0.08
CA ALA A 9 14.87 12.93 -1.05
C ALA A 9 15.84 13.99 -0.51
N ALA A 10 15.84 14.25 0.81
CA ALA A 10 16.77 15.14 1.48
C ALA A 10 18.14 14.52 1.76
N GLY A 11 18.37 13.25 1.36
CA GLY A 11 19.66 12.57 1.53
C GLY A 11 19.87 11.93 2.90
N ALA A 12 18.82 11.75 3.70
CA ALA A 12 18.94 11.15 5.03
C ALA A 12 19.23 9.64 5.02
N GLY A 13 19.08 8.97 3.87
CA GLY A 13 19.36 7.53 3.71
C GLY A 13 18.38 6.83 2.78
N VAL A 14 18.09 5.55 3.08
CA VAL A 14 17.19 4.67 2.32
C VAL A 14 16.04 4.17 3.19
N ALA A 15 14.91 3.79 2.58
CA ALA A 15 13.75 3.26 3.29
C ALA A 15 13.06 2.14 2.51
N PHE A 16 12.49 1.17 3.23
CA PHE A 16 11.55 0.21 2.66
C PHE A 16 10.17 0.83 2.55
N VAL A 17 9.54 0.69 1.39
CA VAL A 17 8.21 1.23 1.11
C VAL A 17 7.33 0.21 0.39
N PRO A 18 6.00 0.24 0.58
CA PRO A 18 5.09 -0.57 -0.25
C PRO A 18 5.18 -0.15 -1.72
N ALA A 19 4.90 -1.07 -2.65
CA ALA A 19 4.96 -0.81 -4.09
C ALA A 19 4.14 0.42 -4.53
N GLY A 20 3.02 0.71 -3.86
CA GLY A 20 2.19 1.88 -4.13
C GLY A 20 2.87 3.22 -3.86
N ALA A 21 3.94 3.27 -3.07
CA ALA A 21 4.66 4.50 -2.75
C ALA A 21 5.34 5.11 -3.99
N ALA A 22 5.63 4.31 -5.02
CA ALA A 22 6.17 4.81 -6.28
C ALA A 22 5.25 5.85 -6.96
N ARG A 23 3.93 5.78 -6.72
CA ARG A 23 2.96 6.75 -7.28
C ARG A 23 3.06 8.15 -6.67
N ILE A 24 3.66 8.27 -5.49
CA ILE A 24 3.74 9.52 -4.72
C ILE A 24 5.18 9.94 -4.41
N ALA A 25 6.16 9.14 -4.85
CA ALA A 25 7.56 9.42 -4.63
C ALA A 25 7.98 10.70 -5.38
N PRO A 26 8.79 11.58 -4.76
CA PRO A 26 9.39 12.70 -5.46
C PRO A 26 10.25 12.23 -6.64
N PRO A 27 10.37 13.00 -7.74
CA PRO A 27 11.20 12.63 -8.90
C PRO A 27 12.67 12.39 -8.56
N THR A 28 13.16 12.96 -7.45
CA THR A 28 14.52 12.83 -6.95
C THR A 28 14.78 11.52 -6.20
N VAL A 29 13.75 10.71 -5.95
CA VAL A 29 13.87 9.42 -5.27
C VAL A 29 13.81 8.29 -6.29
N THR A 30 14.83 7.43 -6.30
CA THR A 30 14.82 6.20 -7.10
C THR A 30 14.13 5.09 -6.32
N ILE A 31 13.15 4.42 -6.94
CA ILE A 31 12.49 3.24 -6.38
C ILE A 31 13.09 2.00 -7.03
N THR A 32 13.63 1.10 -6.20
CA THR A 32 14.18 -0.19 -6.66
C THR A 32 13.29 -1.32 -6.15
N PRO A 33 12.70 -2.15 -7.03
CA PRO A 33 11.95 -3.33 -6.63
C PRO A 33 12.83 -4.32 -5.86
N ILE A 34 12.25 -5.00 -4.86
CA ILE A 34 12.93 -6.04 -4.11
C ILE A 34 12.39 -7.38 -4.58
N ASP A 35 13.23 -8.15 -5.26
CA ASP A 35 12.90 -9.51 -5.72
C ASP A 35 13.20 -10.52 -4.60
N HIS A 36 12.26 -10.65 -3.66
CA HIS A 36 12.35 -11.62 -2.58
C HIS A 36 10.95 -12.10 -2.17
N PRO A 37 10.73 -13.41 -1.93
CA PRO A 37 9.40 -13.92 -1.54
C PRO A 37 8.80 -13.29 -0.28
N ALA A 38 9.68 -12.84 0.64
CA ALA A 38 9.26 -12.15 1.87
C ALA A 38 9.06 -10.63 1.70
N ALA A 39 9.41 -10.04 0.54
CA ALA A 39 9.22 -8.61 0.25
C ALA A 39 7.76 -8.33 -0.14
N VAL A 40 6.82 -8.78 0.69
CA VAL A 40 5.37 -8.65 0.48
C VAL A 40 4.76 -7.79 1.57
N TRP A 41 3.88 -6.89 1.16
CA TRP A 41 3.10 -6.06 2.08
C TRP A 41 1.65 -6.55 2.10
N ARG A 42 1.12 -6.88 3.29
CA ARG A 42 -0.27 -7.30 3.45
C ARG A 42 -1.14 -6.10 3.82
N ILE A 43 -2.16 -5.83 3.01
CA ILE A 43 -3.19 -4.84 3.31
C ILE A 43 -4.42 -5.60 3.83
N GLY A 44 -4.90 -5.20 5.00
CA GLY A 44 -6.09 -5.76 5.63
C GLY A 44 -7.17 -4.70 5.81
N VAL A 45 -8.42 -5.14 5.82
CA VAL A 45 -9.58 -4.31 6.17
C VAL A 45 -10.38 -5.04 7.25
N VAL A 46 -10.85 -4.30 8.25
CA VAL A 46 -11.53 -4.84 9.42
C VAL A 46 -12.87 -4.14 9.61
N TRP A 47 -13.89 -4.91 9.95
CA TRP A 47 -15.22 -4.42 10.28
C TRP A 47 -15.80 -5.22 11.44
N SER A 48 -16.82 -4.67 12.10
CA SER A 48 -17.50 -5.37 13.19
C SER A 48 -18.33 -6.54 12.64
N GLY A 49 -18.10 -7.75 13.16
CA GLY A 49 -18.88 -8.94 12.80
C GLY A 49 -20.37 -8.83 13.12
N ALA A 50 -20.73 -7.99 14.10
CA ALA A 50 -22.12 -7.73 14.49
C ALA A 50 -22.85 -6.79 13.50
N ARG A 51 -22.14 -6.06 12.64
CA ARG A 51 -22.72 -5.14 11.64
C ARG A 51 -22.48 -5.67 10.23
N ARG A 52 -23.47 -6.36 9.68
CA ARG A 52 -23.52 -6.79 8.27
C ARG A 52 -24.38 -5.83 7.45
N THR A 53 -23.84 -4.66 7.13
CA THR A 53 -24.54 -3.67 6.30
C THR A 53 -24.41 -4.01 4.82
N ALA A 54 -25.34 -3.50 4.00
CA ALA A 54 -25.24 -3.61 2.54
C ALA A 54 -23.93 -3.01 2.01
N VAL A 55 -23.46 -1.91 2.61
CA VAL A 55 -22.20 -1.24 2.25
C VAL A 55 -21.01 -2.19 2.41
N ILE A 56 -20.89 -2.91 3.53
CA ILE A 56 -19.78 -3.84 3.76
C ILE A 56 -19.84 -5.00 2.74
N ARG A 57 -21.03 -5.56 2.51
CA ARG A 57 -21.20 -6.65 1.55
C ARG A 57 -20.77 -6.22 0.14
N ASN A 58 -21.30 -5.09 -0.33
CA ASN A 58 -21.01 -4.59 -1.69
C ASN A 58 -19.53 -4.20 -1.83
N PHE A 59 -18.92 -3.61 -0.80
CA PHE A 59 -17.48 -3.32 -0.82
C PHE A 59 -16.64 -4.60 -0.97
N LEU A 60 -16.98 -5.67 -0.22
CA LEU A 60 -16.26 -6.94 -0.31
C LEU A 60 -16.44 -7.64 -1.65
N GLU A 61 -17.61 -7.50 -2.27
CA GLU A 61 -17.88 -7.99 -3.63
C GLU A 61 -16.96 -7.31 -4.65
N VAL A 62 -16.95 -5.97 -4.68
CA VAL A 62 -16.07 -5.19 -5.56
C VAL A 62 -14.59 -5.52 -5.35
N VAL A 63 -14.15 -5.65 -4.10
CA VAL A 63 -12.73 -5.98 -3.81
C VAL A 63 -12.36 -7.39 -4.28
N ARG A 64 -13.28 -8.36 -4.21
CA ARG A 64 -13.04 -9.72 -4.72
C ARG A 64 -12.91 -9.72 -6.23
N ASP A 65 -13.74 -8.94 -6.92
CA ASP A 65 -13.71 -8.83 -8.37
C ASP A 65 -12.40 -8.18 -8.85
N ILE A 66 -11.97 -7.09 -8.19
CA ILE A 66 -10.69 -6.41 -8.53
C ILE A 66 -9.48 -7.32 -8.30
N ARG A 67 -9.53 -8.25 -7.34
CA ARG A 67 -8.43 -9.16 -7.04
C ARG A 67 -8.34 -10.35 -8.01
N ALA A 68 -9.41 -10.65 -8.76
CA ALA A 68 -9.44 -11.76 -9.71
C ALA A 68 -8.85 -11.42 -11.09
N VAL A 69 -8.50 -10.15 -11.31
CA VAL A 69 -7.84 -9.59 -12.49
C VAL A 69 -6.35 -9.39 -12.19
#